data_AF-A0A193BQY1-F1
#
_entry.id   AF-A0A193BQY1-F1
#
_cell.length_a   1.000
_cell.length_b   1.000
_cell.length_c   1.000
_cell.angle_alpha   90.00
_cell.angle_beta   90.00
_cell.angle_gamma   90.00
#
_symmetry.space_group_name_H-M   'P 1'
#
loop_
_entity.id
_entity.type
_entity.pdbx_description
1 polymer ?
#
loop_
_entity_poly.entity_id
_entity_poly.type
_entity_poly.pdbx_seq_one_letter_code
_entity_poly.pdbx_strand_id
1 'polypeptide(L)'
;MKSFRGLLAAALLAAFPLLVLAFVGGIVALEVLALRHNVFTAVKLGIVTVPVGWILLKTLLTVERATGDDVPGVAVTPESQPALWALVRELADEAGTRPPDEIYLDPDVNAAVTERTSWLGLRVLRRRMIIGVPLIMGLRQDQFRAVLAHELGHYSNKDTRFSALTYRGRKSIARVVNGLGREGYFERFVGWLFKQYAKLYFAVSMSVCRAQELAADAVSARLAGTEAAASALREIEALAVTWRFFMNNYAAIGWDAGYLPDRFGEGYRALLTDPTRAEQMEEMRRNPSEEKTSRYDTHPATRDRVATLEAGPRVPVRPGGERPAAELLTGAEEMLDEALFTVFSDEAHAMRRTDWQSLVAIGRRHAAAEAAAEVLGERTLDMALDLLDAGRHEELADPDEKPPAGAGARARREFAAVSVRRRMEVVVSAALADVGVARWTLSWSGPAPFTLDGQLEDLLPSALDKATAAESDTAPLRALLTAAGVTSGYRPSVTLVRS
;
A
#
# COMPACT_ATOMS: atom_id res chain seq x y z
N MET A 1 10.85 35.68 13.46
CA MET A 1 11.10 34.98 12.17
C MET A 1 10.06 33.90 11.84
N LYS A 2 9.60 33.07 12.80
CA LYS A 2 8.57 32.02 12.56
C LYS A 2 7.20 32.58 12.11
N SER A 3 6.73 33.66 12.75
CA SER A 3 5.48 34.36 12.38
C SER A 3 5.51 34.96 10.98
N PHE A 4 6.65 35.52 10.55
CA PHE A 4 6.82 36.14 9.23
C PHE A 4 6.70 35.11 8.09
N ARG A 5 7.29 33.93 8.23
CA ARG A 5 7.19 32.87 7.21
C ARG A 5 5.78 32.28 7.11
N GLY A 6 5.10 32.08 8.24
CA GLY A 6 3.69 31.67 8.23
C GLY A 6 2.77 32.72 7.60
N LEU A 7 3.01 34.00 7.87
CA LEU A 7 2.29 35.11 7.25
C LEU A 7 2.59 35.24 5.75
N LEU A 8 3.85 35.02 5.34
CA LEU A 8 4.25 34.98 3.94
C LEU A 8 3.61 33.79 3.21
N ALA A 9 3.55 32.60 3.82
CA ALA A 9 2.86 31.45 3.26
C ALA A 9 1.35 31.69 3.12
N ALA A 10 0.72 32.33 4.10
CA ALA A 10 -0.69 32.74 4.02
C ALA A 10 -0.92 33.79 2.92
N ALA A 11 -0.03 34.78 2.81
CA ALA A 11 -0.08 35.81 1.77
C ALA A 11 0.11 35.20 0.38
N LEU A 12 1.05 34.28 0.22
CA LEU A 12 1.22 33.52 -1.02
C LEU A 12 -0.06 32.74 -1.34
N LEU A 13 -0.61 31.98 -0.40
CA LEU A 13 -1.85 31.23 -0.61
C LEU A 13 -3.00 32.12 -1.08
N ALA A 14 -3.16 33.32 -0.52
CA ALA A 14 -4.15 34.30 -0.96
C ALA A 14 -3.81 34.93 -2.32
N ALA A 15 -2.52 35.14 -2.62
CA ALA A 15 -2.06 35.66 -3.90
C ALA A 15 -2.30 34.68 -5.06
N PHE A 16 -2.35 33.38 -4.79
CA PHE A 16 -2.55 32.36 -5.82
C PHE A 16 -3.87 32.53 -6.61
N PRO A 17 -5.08 32.54 -5.98
CA PRO A 17 -6.31 32.80 -6.73
C PRO A 17 -6.34 34.18 -7.36
N LEU A 18 -5.75 35.19 -6.72
CA LEU A 18 -5.65 36.54 -7.29
C LEU A 18 -4.81 36.56 -8.57
N LEU A 19 -3.71 35.81 -8.62
CA LEU A 19 -2.89 35.66 -9.82
C LEU A 19 -3.65 34.94 -10.94
N VAL A 20 -4.41 33.88 -10.61
CA VAL A 20 -5.25 33.19 -11.60
C VAL A 20 -6.32 34.14 -12.16
N LEU A 21 -7.01 34.87 -11.29
CA LEU A 21 -8.03 35.85 -11.70
C LEU A 21 -7.42 36.99 -12.51
N ALA A 22 -6.25 37.51 -12.13
CA ALA A 22 -5.54 38.54 -12.87
C ALA A 22 -5.11 38.04 -14.26
N PHE A 23 -4.66 36.79 -14.36
CA PHE A 23 -4.28 36.18 -15.63
C PHE A 23 -5.50 35.99 -16.56
N VAL A 24 -6.61 35.47 -16.02
CA VAL A 24 -7.88 35.36 -16.76
C VAL A 24 -8.39 36.74 -17.18
N GLY A 25 -8.33 37.73 -16.29
CA GLY A 25 -8.68 39.12 -16.59
C GLY A 25 -7.79 39.73 -17.67
N GLY A 26 -6.49 39.42 -17.66
CA GLY A 26 -5.54 39.82 -18.70
C GLY A 26 -5.86 39.21 -20.06
N ILE A 27 -6.25 37.93 -20.11
CA ILE A 27 -6.74 37.27 -21.33
C ILE A 27 -7.98 38.01 -21.85
N VAL A 28 -8.97 38.28 -21.00
CA VAL A 28 -10.20 38.98 -21.40
C VAL A 28 -9.89 40.39 -21.92
N ALA A 29 -9.01 41.13 -21.25
CA ALA A 29 -8.59 42.46 -21.68
C ALA A 29 -7.88 42.43 -23.04
N LEU A 30 -6.98 41.46 -23.25
CA LEU A 30 -6.29 41.24 -24.53
C LEU A 30 -7.30 40.94 -25.65
N GLU A 31 -8.30 40.11 -25.37
CA GLU A 31 -9.37 39.75 -26.31
C GLU A 31 -10.23 40.97 -26.69
N VAL A 32 -10.60 41.79 -25.71
CA VAL A 32 -11.35 43.05 -25.93
C VAL A 32 -10.53 44.04 -26.76
N LEU A 33 -9.22 44.17 -26.49
CA LEU A 33 -8.34 45.02 -27.29
C LEU A 33 -8.20 44.50 -28.72
N ALA A 34 -8.08 43.18 -28.91
CA ALA A 34 -8.03 42.55 -30.23
C ALA A 34 -9.33 42.78 -31.01
N LEU A 35 -10.50 42.67 -30.36
CA LEU A 35 -11.81 42.94 -30.96
C LEU A 35 -11.94 44.40 -31.42
N ARG A 36 -11.41 45.35 -30.65
CA ARG A 36 -11.39 46.78 -31.03
C ARG A 36 -10.50 47.07 -32.23
N HIS A 37 -9.46 46.28 -32.45
CA HIS A 37 -8.54 46.46 -33.57
C HIS A 37 -9.00 45.71 -34.83
N ASN A 38 -9.31 44.41 -34.72
CA ASN A 38 -9.74 43.57 -35.83
C ASN A 38 -10.41 42.26 -35.33
N VAL A 39 -11.64 42.01 -35.80
CA VAL A 39 -12.42 40.80 -35.47
C VAL A 39 -11.68 39.50 -35.85
N PHE A 40 -10.97 39.45 -36.98
CA PHE A 40 -10.23 38.25 -37.39
C PHE A 40 -9.03 37.96 -36.47
N THR A 41 -8.37 39.00 -35.96
CA THR A 41 -7.29 38.85 -34.97
C THR A 41 -7.84 38.34 -33.65
N ALA A 42 -8.98 38.88 -33.20
CA ALA A 42 -9.67 38.40 -32.01
C ALA A 42 -10.06 36.92 -32.15
N VAL A 43 -10.72 36.51 -33.25
CA VAL A 43 -11.11 35.10 -33.45
C VAL A 43 -9.90 34.16 -33.40
N LYS A 44 -8.78 34.51 -34.05
CA LYS A 44 -7.55 33.70 -34.00
C LYS A 44 -6.96 33.61 -32.60
N LEU A 45 -7.00 34.70 -31.83
CA LEU A 45 -6.52 34.76 -30.46
C LEU A 45 -7.43 33.94 -29.53
N GLY A 46 -8.74 34.13 -29.64
CA GLY A 46 -9.78 33.47 -28.85
C GLY A 46 -9.77 31.95 -28.97
N ILE A 47 -9.45 31.40 -30.14
CA ILE A 47 -9.28 29.94 -30.33
C ILE A 47 -8.23 29.36 -29.36
N VAL A 48 -7.20 30.15 -29.01
CA VAL A 48 -6.12 29.71 -28.10
C VAL A 48 -6.40 30.16 -26.66
N THR A 49 -6.85 31.39 -26.46
CA THR A 49 -6.94 32.00 -25.13
C THR A 49 -8.19 31.59 -24.36
N VAL A 50 -9.33 31.42 -25.03
CA VAL A 50 -10.62 31.09 -24.37
C VAL A 50 -10.60 29.67 -23.77
N PRO A 51 -10.16 28.60 -24.48
CA PRO A 51 -10.06 27.27 -23.88
C PRO A 51 -9.13 27.26 -22.67
N VAL A 52 -8.03 28.02 -22.70
CA VAL A 52 -7.07 28.07 -21.59
C VAL A 52 -7.64 28.84 -20.40
N GLY A 53 -8.27 30.00 -20.64
CA GLY A 53 -8.98 30.74 -19.60
C GLY A 53 -10.09 29.90 -18.96
N TRP A 54 -10.82 29.14 -19.78
CA TRP A 54 -11.81 28.17 -19.33
C TRP A 54 -11.20 27.04 -18.51
N ILE A 55 -10.10 26.41 -18.95
CA ILE A 55 -9.41 25.36 -18.19
C ILE A 55 -8.91 25.91 -16.86
N LEU A 56 -8.28 27.09 -16.81
CA LEU A 56 -7.79 27.68 -15.57
C LEU A 56 -8.92 28.02 -14.61
N LEU A 57 -10.01 28.61 -15.11
CA LEU A 57 -11.18 28.94 -14.30
C LEU A 57 -11.90 27.66 -13.84
N LYS A 58 -12.07 26.68 -14.74
CA LYS A 58 -12.63 25.36 -14.43
C LYS A 58 -11.77 24.67 -13.39
N THR A 59 -10.44 24.63 -13.52
CA THR A 59 -9.54 24.03 -12.53
C THR A 59 -9.66 24.73 -11.18
N LEU A 60 -9.72 26.06 -11.15
CA LEU A 60 -9.92 26.83 -9.92
C LEU A 60 -11.26 26.47 -9.23
N LEU A 61 -12.35 26.44 -10.00
CA LEU A 61 -13.71 26.16 -9.50
C LEU A 61 -13.92 24.66 -9.19
N THR A 62 -13.30 23.76 -9.94
CA THR A 62 -13.41 22.31 -9.77
C THR A 62 -12.56 21.85 -8.59
N VAL A 63 -11.39 22.47 -8.36
CA VAL A 63 -10.60 22.22 -7.14
C VAL A 63 -11.36 22.65 -5.88
N GLU A 64 -12.22 23.66 -5.95
CA GLU A 64 -13.12 24.02 -4.86
C GLU A 64 -14.26 23.01 -4.69
N ARG A 65 -14.86 22.52 -5.78
CA ARG A 65 -15.98 21.55 -5.73
C ARG A 65 -15.56 20.10 -5.43
N ALA A 66 -14.38 19.67 -5.88
CA ALA A 66 -13.84 18.33 -5.68
C ALA A 66 -13.35 18.07 -4.24
N THR A 67 -13.59 19.00 -3.31
CA THR A 67 -13.26 18.85 -1.88
C THR A 67 -14.25 17.96 -1.11
N GLY A 68 -15.23 17.36 -1.79
CA GLY A 68 -16.49 17.00 -1.14
C GLY A 68 -16.74 15.54 -0.83
N ASP A 69 -16.73 14.66 -1.83
CA ASP A 69 -17.73 13.59 -1.79
C ASP A 69 -17.15 12.17 -1.86
N ASP A 70 -15.91 11.99 -2.32
CA ASP A 70 -15.25 10.68 -2.34
C ASP A 70 -14.17 10.61 -1.25
N VAL A 71 -14.57 10.15 -0.06
CA VAL A 71 -13.65 9.83 1.03
C VAL A 71 -13.52 8.32 1.06
N PRO A 72 -12.32 7.76 0.89
CA PRO A 72 -12.15 6.32 0.94
C PRO A 72 -12.55 5.78 2.32
N GLY A 73 -13.13 4.60 2.35
CA GLY A 73 -13.48 3.90 3.58
C GLY A 73 -14.94 4.01 4.02
N VAL A 74 -15.23 3.38 5.16
CA VAL A 74 -16.57 3.23 5.74
C VAL A 74 -16.80 4.35 6.75
N ALA A 75 -17.87 5.12 6.57
CA ALA A 75 -18.29 6.13 7.55
C ALA A 75 -18.86 5.42 8.80
N VAL A 76 -18.32 5.74 9.98
CA VAL A 76 -18.77 5.15 11.24
C VAL A 76 -19.48 6.18 12.12
N THR A 77 -20.53 5.74 12.81
CA THR A 77 -21.37 6.58 13.67
C THR A 77 -20.99 6.42 15.14
N PRO A 78 -21.33 7.40 16.01
CA PRO A 78 -21.15 7.24 17.45
C PRO A 78 -21.88 6.02 18.03
N GLU A 79 -22.97 5.60 17.41
CA GLU A 79 -23.75 4.44 17.82
C GLU A 79 -23.07 3.13 17.38
N SER A 80 -22.48 3.10 16.18
CA SER A 80 -21.80 1.90 15.66
C SER A 80 -20.40 1.70 16.24
N GLN A 81 -19.67 2.78 16.55
CA GLN A 81 -18.30 2.73 17.08
C GLN A 81 -18.11 3.67 18.29
N PRO A 82 -18.80 3.43 19.43
CA PRO A 82 -18.88 4.38 20.53
C PRO A 82 -17.54 4.64 21.23
N ALA A 83 -16.71 3.61 21.44
CA ALA A 83 -15.43 3.74 22.12
C ALA A 83 -14.43 4.58 21.31
N LEU A 84 -14.35 4.34 20.00
CA LEU A 84 -13.54 5.16 19.08
C LEU A 84 -13.98 6.63 19.10
N TRP A 85 -15.29 6.88 18.95
CA TRP A 85 -15.82 8.25 18.96
C TRP A 85 -15.57 8.97 20.29
N ALA A 86 -15.70 8.27 21.41
CA ALA A 86 -15.40 8.82 22.73
C ALA A 86 -13.92 9.23 22.84
N LEU A 87 -12.99 8.35 22.45
CA LEU A 87 -11.56 8.62 22.49
C LEU A 87 -11.18 9.84 21.61
N VAL A 88 -11.71 9.90 20.39
CA VAL A 88 -11.43 11.00 19.44
C VAL A 88 -11.93 12.34 19.99
N ARG A 89 -13.13 12.37 20.60
CA ARG A 89 -13.69 13.59 21.20
C ARG A 89 -12.90 14.03 22.43
N GLU A 90 -12.52 13.09 23.30
CA GLU A 90 -11.68 13.34 24.46
C GLU A 90 -10.34 13.96 24.03
N LEU A 91 -9.67 13.36 23.05
CA LEU A 91 -8.40 13.86 22.54
C LEU A 91 -8.51 15.22 21.87
N ALA A 92 -9.61 15.48 21.14
CA ALA A 92 -9.83 16.78 20.52
C ALA A 92 -9.96 17.89 21.58
N ASP A 93 -10.70 17.62 22.66
CA ASP A 93 -10.86 18.53 23.79
C ASP A 93 -9.52 18.79 24.49
N GLU A 94 -8.77 17.74 24.83
CA GLU A 94 -7.45 17.87 25.47
C GLU A 94 -6.39 18.53 24.58
N ALA A 95 -6.49 18.34 23.26
CA ALA A 95 -5.67 19.04 22.28
C ALA A 95 -6.08 20.50 22.09
N GLY A 96 -7.27 20.91 22.56
CA GLY A 96 -7.81 22.26 22.38
C GLY A 96 -8.20 22.55 20.93
N THR A 97 -8.75 21.55 20.24
CA THR A 97 -9.27 21.67 18.88
C THR A 97 -10.72 21.19 18.78
N ARG A 98 -11.43 21.61 17.74
CA ARG A 98 -12.79 21.14 17.48
C ARG A 98 -12.77 19.64 17.15
N PRO A 99 -13.68 18.80 17.70
CA PRO A 99 -13.76 17.41 17.29
C PRO A 99 -14.08 17.28 15.78
N PRO A 100 -13.64 16.20 15.12
CA PRO A 100 -14.11 15.86 13.78
C PRO A 100 -15.63 15.74 13.73
N ASP A 101 -16.22 16.15 12.60
CA ASP A 101 -17.65 16.02 12.32
C ASP A 101 -18.00 14.59 11.87
N GLU A 102 -17.05 13.88 11.26
CA GLU A 102 -17.19 12.51 10.72
C GLU A 102 -15.91 11.70 10.98
N ILE A 103 -16.06 10.38 11.13
CA ILE A 103 -14.96 9.41 11.19
C ILE A 103 -15.16 8.37 10.08
N TYR A 104 -14.09 8.09 9.34
CA TYR A 104 -14.03 7.08 8.28
C TYR A 104 -12.97 6.04 8.62
N LEU A 105 -13.28 4.78 8.36
CA LEU A 105 -12.36 3.66 8.50
C LEU A 105 -11.92 3.16 7.13
N ASP A 106 -10.62 3.17 6.85
CA ASP A 106 -10.05 2.76 5.55
C ASP A 106 -9.06 1.57 5.70
N PRO A 107 -8.67 0.93 4.58
CA PRO A 107 -7.80 -0.26 4.63
C PRO A 107 -6.30 0.09 4.56
N ASP A 108 -5.90 1.34 4.78
CA ASP A 108 -4.49 1.75 4.75
C ASP A 108 -3.90 1.77 6.17
N VAL A 109 -2.57 1.62 6.31
CA VAL A 109 -1.89 1.86 7.60
C VAL A 109 -1.65 3.36 7.73
N ASN A 110 -2.69 4.11 8.07
CA ASN A 110 -2.63 5.56 8.14
C ASN A 110 -3.64 6.15 9.15
N ALA A 111 -3.39 7.38 9.61
CA ALA A 111 -4.40 8.20 10.25
C ALA A 111 -4.25 9.62 9.73
N ALA A 112 -5.36 10.27 9.40
CA ALA A 112 -5.32 11.62 8.88
C ALA A 112 -6.57 12.40 9.24
N VAL A 113 -6.41 13.69 9.51
CA VAL A 113 -7.55 14.63 9.57
C VAL A 113 -7.60 15.43 8.28
N THR A 114 -8.75 15.35 7.59
CA THR A 114 -9.04 16.13 6.40
C THR A 114 -10.12 17.17 6.68
N GLU A 115 -10.04 18.32 6.03
CA GLU A 115 -11.06 19.37 6.13
C GLU A 115 -11.64 19.67 4.75
N ARG A 116 -12.95 19.53 4.61
CA ARG A 116 -13.68 20.14 3.49
C ARG A 116 -13.70 21.63 3.73
N THR A 117 -13.15 22.39 2.79
CA THR A 117 -13.03 23.84 2.89
C THR A 117 -13.70 24.54 1.72
N SER A 118 -14.13 25.77 1.95
CA SER A 118 -14.65 26.70 0.94
C SER A 118 -13.76 27.94 0.90
N TRP A 119 -13.81 28.71 -0.19
CA TRP A 119 -12.93 29.84 -0.44
C TRP A 119 -11.45 29.42 -0.41
N LEU A 120 -11.12 28.33 -1.11
CA LEU A 120 -9.75 27.81 -1.28
C LEU A 120 -8.97 27.54 0.03
N GLY A 121 -9.66 27.11 1.09
CA GLY A 121 -9.03 26.78 2.38
C GLY A 121 -9.19 27.84 3.47
N LEU A 122 -9.88 28.95 3.18
CA LEU A 122 -10.12 30.04 4.14
C LEU A 122 -11.26 29.72 5.12
N ARG A 123 -12.28 28.97 4.70
CA ARG A 123 -13.41 28.57 5.55
C ARG A 123 -13.49 27.04 5.65
N VAL A 124 -13.49 26.50 6.87
CA VAL A 124 -13.71 25.06 7.13
C VAL A 124 -15.21 24.80 7.19
N LEU A 125 -15.69 23.82 6.41
CA LEU A 125 -17.09 23.41 6.38
C LEU A 125 -17.32 22.13 7.19
N ARG A 126 -16.50 21.10 6.95
CA ARG A 126 -16.51 19.84 7.70
C ARG A 126 -15.09 19.33 7.94
N ARG A 127 -14.88 18.65 9.06
CA ARG A 127 -13.66 17.97 9.44
C ARG A 127 -13.93 16.48 9.51
N ARG A 128 -13.11 15.69 8.86
CA ARG A 128 -13.21 14.24 8.80
C ARG A 128 -11.93 13.64 9.33
N MET A 129 -12.03 12.65 10.19
CA MET A 129 -10.90 11.84 10.60
C MET A 129 -10.96 10.52 9.86
N ILE A 130 -9.89 10.18 9.14
CA ILE A 130 -9.73 8.93 8.42
C ILE A 130 -8.75 8.10 9.24
N ILE A 131 -9.12 6.86 9.55
CA ILE A 131 -8.33 5.97 10.38
C ILE A 131 -8.25 4.61 9.72
N GLY A 132 -7.03 4.16 9.51
CA GLY A 132 -6.72 2.83 9.02
C GLY A 132 -7.15 1.75 9.99
N VAL A 133 -7.99 0.82 9.56
CA VAL A 133 -8.30 -0.36 10.35
C VAL A 133 -7.05 -1.22 10.62
N PRO A 134 -6.15 -1.47 9.63
CA PRO A 134 -4.90 -2.19 9.89
C PRO A 134 -4.00 -1.51 10.93
N LEU A 135 -4.07 -0.18 11.02
CA LEU A 135 -3.35 0.60 12.02
C LEU A 135 -3.94 0.34 13.42
N ILE A 136 -5.27 0.44 13.59
CA ILE A 136 -5.92 0.17 14.89
C ILE A 136 -5.66 -1.27 15.35
N MET A 137 -5.72 -2.24 14.44
CA MET A 137 -5.52 -3.66 14.76
C MET A 137 -4.10 -3.97 15.25
N GLY A 138 -3.11 -3.21 14.80
CA GLY A 138 -1.70 -3.42 15.14
C GLY A 138 -1.16 -2.61 16.31
N LEU A 139 -1.91 -1.62 16.80
CA LEU A 139 -1.48 -0.74 17.87
C LEU A 139 -2.06 -1.13 19.23
N ARG A 140 -1.36 -0.76 20.29
CA ARG A 140 -1.94 -0.64 21.64
C ARG A 140 -2.71 0.68 21.78
N GLN A 141 -3.60 0.77 22.77
CA GLN A 141 -4.43 1.96 23.00
C GLN A 141 -3.60 3.23 23.29
N ASP A 142 -2.48 3.11 24.00
CA ASP A 142 -1.55 4.22 24.26
C ASP A 142 -0.89 4.74 22.98
N GLN A 143 -0.39 3.83 22.14
CA GLN A 143 0.20 4.16 20.84
C GLN A 143 -0.85 4.79 19.93
N PHE A 144 -2.04 4.20 19.83
CA PHE A 144 -3.13 4.72 19.02
C PHE A 144 -3.58 6.11 19.49
N ARG A 145 -3.68 6.31 20.81
CA ARG A 145 -3.91 7.64 21.41
C ARG A 145 -2.85 8.64 20.97
N ALA A 146 -1.58 8.24 20.93
CA ALA A 146 -0.47 9.08 20.50
C ALA A 146 -0.58 9.47 19.02
N VAL A 147 -1.01 8.56 18.15
CA VAL A 147 -1.25 8.84 16.73
C VAL A 147 -2.40 9.84 16.56
N LEU A 148 -3.56 9.58 17.18
CA LEU A 148 -4.70 10.49 17.08
C LEU A 148 -4.40 11.88 17.68
N ALA A 149 -3.65 11.93 18.80
CA ALA A 149 -3.23 13.17 19.41
C ALA A 149 -2.26 13.97 18.53
N HIS A 150 -1.38 13.30 17.77
CA HIS A 150 -0.53 13.93 16.76
C HIS A 150 -1.39 14.57 15.67
N GLU A 151 -2.30 13.81 15.07
CA GLU A 151 -3.18 14.28 13.99
C GLU A 151 -4.07 15.46 14.42
N LEU A 152 -4.64 15.39 15.63
CA LEU A 152 -5.41 16.49 16.21
C LEU A 152 -4.53 17.68 16.60
N GLY A 153 -3.27 17.42 16.97
CA GLY A 153 -2.25 18.41 17.31
C GLY A 153 -1.96 19.38 16.17
N HIS A 154 -2.04 18.94 14.92
CA HIS A 154 -1.93 19.84 13.75
C HIS A 154 -2.97 20.96 13.72
N TYR A 155 -4.10 20.79 14.42
CA TYR A 155 -5.23 21.70 14.45
C TYR A 155 -5.45 22.36 15.82
N SER A 156 -4.53 22.21 16.77
CA SER A 156 -4.62 22.81 18.12
C SER A 156 -4.55 24.35 18.06
N ASN A 157 -5.36 25.07 18.85
CA ASN A 157 -5.48 26.54 18.75
C ASN A 157 -4.35 27.36 19.42
N LYS A 158 -3.34 26.73 20.02
CA LYS A 158 -2.33 27.40 20.87
C LYS A 158 -1.13 27.98 20.08
N ASP A 159 -1.39 28.83 19.07
CA ASP A 159 -0.42 29.59 18.21
C ASP A 159 -0.20 29.10 16.76
N THR A 160 -1.01 28.16 16.26
CA THR A 160 -0.78 27.52 14.93
C THR A 160 -1.83 27.84 13.86
N ARG A 161 -2.71 28.83 14.05
CA ARG A 161 -3.76 29.19 13.06
C ARG A 161 -3.20 29.43 11.64
N PHE A 162 -2.05 30.13 11.53
CA PHE A 162 -1.36 30.32 10.26
C PHE A 162 -0.67 29.05 9.74
N SER A 163 -0.33 28.15 10.65
CA SER A 163 0.30 26.86 10.36
C SER A 163 -0.69 25.87 9.75
N ALA A 164 -1.87 25.71 10.35
CA ALA A 164 -2.95 24.90 9.77
C ALA A 164 -3.35 25.43 8.38
N LEU A 165 -3.41 26.75 8.20
CA LEU A 165 -3.65 27.38 6.90
C LEU A 165 -2.54 27.06 5.88
N THR A 166 -1.27 27.03 6.31
CA THR A 166 -0.12 26.69 5.46
C THR A 166 -0.19 25.23 4.97
N TYR A 167 -0.54 24.30 5.86
CA TYR A 167 -0.73 22.89 5.49
C TYR A 167 -1.87 22.72 4.47
N ARG A 168 -3.03 23.37 4.71
CA ARG A 168 -4.16 23.38 3.75
C ARG A 168 -3.78 23.98 2.40
N GLY A 169 -3.04 25.08 2.41
CA GLY A 169 -2.57 25.74 1.20
C GLY A 169 -1.66 24.85 0.37
N ARG A 170 -0.77 24.09 1.03
CA ARG A 170 0.12 23.12 0.36
C ARG A 170 -0.67 22.05 -0.40
N LYS A 171 -1.68 21.45 0.25
CA LYS A 171 -2.56 20.42 -0.36
C LYS A 171 -3.38 21.00 -1.53
N SER A 172 -3.87 22.22 -1.39
CA SER A 172 -4.60 22.94 -2.45
C SER A 172 -3.73 23.19 -3.68
N ILE A 173 -2.51 23.73 -3.50
CA ILE A 173 -1.58 24.03 -4.59
C ILE A 173 -1.11 22.74 -5.29
N ALA A 174 -0.80 21.68 -4.55
CA ALA A 174 -0.41 20.39 -5.13
C ALA A 174 -1.52 19.82 -6.04
N ARG A 175 -2.78 19.90 -5.60
CA ARG A 175 -3.92 19.45 -6.40
C ARG A 175 -4.08 20.24 -7.70
N VAL A 176 -3.94 21.57 -7.64
CA VAL A 176 -4.01 22.40 -8.86
C VAL A 176 -2.88 22.05 -9.82
N VAL A 177 -1.65 21.87 -9.34
CA VAL A 177 -0.51 21.48 -10.18
C VAL A 177 -0.71 20.11 -10.83
N ASN A 178 -1.29 19.16 -10.11
CA ASN A 178 -1.54 17.81 -10.62
C ASN A 178 -2.75 17.74 -11.56
N GLY A 179 -3.72 18.66 -11.42
CA GLY A 179 -4.91 18.75 -12.28
C GLY A 179 -4.72 19.54 -13.58
N LEU A 180 -3.54 20.12 -13.83
CA LEU A 180 -3.25 20.82 -15.10
C LEU A 180 -2.91 19.81 -16.20
N GLY A 181 -3.66 19.86 -17.31
CA GLY A 181 -3.47 19.04 -18.51
C GLY A 181 -2.11 19.25 -19.19
N ARG A 182 -1.72 18.30 -20.06
CA ARG A 182 -0.36 18.24 -20.67
C ARG A 182 -0.39 18.20 -22.21
N GLU A 183 -1.54 18.48 -22.81
CA GLU A 183 -1.79 18.16 -24.22
C GLU A 183 -1.32 19.29 -25.16
N GLY A 184 -1.27 20.55 -24.69
CA GLY A 184 -0.78 21.71 -25.47
C GLY A 184 0.57 22.32 -25.04
N TYR A 185 1.27 23.00 -25.97
CA TYR A 185 2.52 23.75 -25.67
C TYR A 185 2.32 24.87 -24.64
N PHE A 186 1.20 25.60 -24.72
CA PHE A 186 0.87 26.67 -23.78
C PHE A 186 0.46 26.13 -22.40
N GLU A 187 -0.30 25.02 -22.36
CA GLU A 187 -0.62 24.32 -21.11
C GLU A 187 0.65 23.83 -20.39
N ARG A 188 1.64 23.36 -21.15
CA ARG A 188 2.96 22.98 -20.62
C ARG A 188 3.71 24.17 -20.01
N PHE A 189 3.63 25.34 -20.64
CA PHE A 189 4.22 26.58 -20.13
C PHE A 189 3.51 27.07 -18.86
N VAL A 190 2.18 27.11 -18.85
CA VAL A 190 1.38 27.46 -17.67
C VAL A 190 1.63 26.47 -16.53
N GLY A 191 1.58 25.16 -16.82
CA GLY A 191 1.93 24.12 -15.85
C GLY A 191 3.35 24.25 -15.30
N TRP A 192 4.31 24.71 -16.10
CA TRP A 192 5.66 25.02 -15.63
C TRP A 192 5.66 26.22 -14.66
N LEU A 193 4.96 27.32 -14.97
CA LEU A 193 4.84 28.48 -14.08
C LEU A 193 4.21 28.11 -12.73
N PHE A 194 3.12 27.35 -12.75
CA PHE A 194 2.46 26.87 -11.53
C PHE A 194 3.36 25.93 -10.72
N LYS A 195 4.18 25.10 -11.37
CA LYS A 195 5.20 24.29 -10.69
C LYS A 195 6.29 25.14 -10.04
N GLN A 196 6.74 26.23 -10.67
CA GLN A 196 7.71 27.14 -10.05
C GLN A 196 7.10 27.85 -8.84
N TYR A 197 5.86 28.31 -8.97
CA TYR A 197 5.12 28.90 -7.86
C TYR A 197 4.95 27.90 -6.71
N ALA A 198 4.56 26.65 -7.01
CA ALA A 198 4.44 25.59 -6.02
C ALA A 198 5.78 25.28 -5.34
N LYS A 199 6.90 25.24 -6.08
CA LYS A 199 8.24 25.08 -5.51
C LYS A 199 8.59 26.22 -4.55
N LEU A 200 8.29 27.47 -4.91
CA LEU A 200 8.49 28.62 -4.03
C LEU A 200 7.63 28.51 -2.77
N TYR A 201 6.34 28.21 -2.93
CA TYR A 201 5.42 28.02 -1.81
C TYR A 201 5.92 26.92 -0.88
N PHE A 202 6.29 25.76 -1.43
CA PHE A 202 6.82 24.64 -0.67
C PHE A 202 8.10 25.04 0.06
N ALA A 203 9.05 25.70 -0.60
CA ALA A 203 10.29 26.16 0.03
C ALA A 203 10.04 27.11 1.22
N VAL A 204 9.07 28.02 1.10
CA VAL A 204 8.69 28.94 2.18
C VAL A 204 7.95 28.22 3.31
N SER A 205 7.10 27.24 2.97
CA SER A 205 6.29 26.49 3.93
C SER A 205 7.06 25.39 4.66
N MET A 206 8.15 24.85 4.10
CA MET A 206 8.89 23.70 4.66
C MET A 206 9.27 23.88 6.13
N SER A 207 9.84 25.04 6.50
CA SER A 207 10.23 25.29 7.90
C SER A 207 9.04 25.40 8.84
N VAL A 208 7.88 25.83 8.32
CA VAL A 208 6.63 25.90 9.07
C VAL A 208 6.07 24.49 9.28
N CYS A 209 6.06 23.66 8.24
CA CYS A 209 5.65 22.25 8.33
C CYS A 209 6.51 21.47 9.32
N ARG A 210 7.85 21.56 9.25
CA ARG A 210 8.73 20.88 10.23
C ARG A 210 8.47 21.32 11.67
N ALA A 211 8.19 22.62 11.90
CA ALA A 211 7.83 23.11 13.23
C ALA A 211 6.45 22.60 13.68
N GLN A 212 5.52 22.36 12.75
CA GLN A 212 4.23 21.74 13.06
C GLN A 212 4.35 20.29 13.44
N GLU A 213 5.18 19.52 12.74
CA GLU A 213 5.45 18.12 13.08
C GLU A 213 5.97 18.00 14.51
N LEU A 214 6.98 18.81 14.88
CA LEU A 214 7.51 18.83 16.24
C LEU A 214 6.49 19.31 17.28
N ALA A 215 5.62 20.25 16.92
CA ALA A 215 4.55 20.71 17.81
C ALA A 215 3.46 19.64 18.00
N ALA A 216 3.11 18.90 16.94
CA ALA A 216 2.18 17.80 16.97
C ALA A 216 2.76 16.61 17.77
N ASP A 217 4.06 16.33 17.63
CA ASP A 217 4.79 15.35 18.46
C ASP A 217 4.75 15.74 19.94
N ALA A 218 4.93 17.03 20.26
CA ALA A 218 4.81 17.50 21.63
C ALA A 218 3.37 17.36 22.19
N VAL A 219 2.34 17.55 21.35
CA VAL A 219 0.94 17.29 21.75
C VAL A 219 0.72 15.79 21.98
N SER A 220 1.20 14.95 21.06
CA SER A 220 1.15 13.49 21.15
C SER A 220 1.78 12.99 22.46
N ALA A 221 3.01 13.38 22.76
CA ALA A 221 3.69 13.03 24.00
C ALA A 221 2.97 13.55 25.26
N ARG A 222 2.43 14.77 25.21
CA ARG A 222 1.68 15.34 26.33
C ARG A 222 0.40 14.56 26.64
N LEU A 223 -0.33 14.11 25.62
CA LEU A 223 -1.65 13.51 25.79
C LEU A 223 -1.62 11.99 25.95
N ALA A 224 -0.63 11.32 25.35
CA ALA A 224 -0.49 9.86 25.38
C ALA A 224 0.67 9.35 26.24
N GLY A 225 1.67 10.21 26.51
CA GLY A 225 2.91 9.84 27.17
C GLY A 225 4.08 9.83 26.18
N THR A 226 5.28 10.18 26.66
CA THR A 226 6.48 10.30 25.81
C THR A 226 6.89 8.95 25.21
N GLU A 227 6.84 7.89 26.01
CA GLU A 227 7.17 6.53 25.57
C GLU A 227 6.15 6.01 24.56
N ALA A 228 4.84 6.22 24.80
CA ALA A 228 3.78 5.83 23.87
C ALA A 228 3.92 6.54 22.52
N ALA A 229 4.24 7.84 22.52
CA ALA A 229 4.48 8.59 21.29
C ALA A 229 5.70 8.10 20.50
N ALA A 230 6.83 7.88 21.18
CA ALA A 230 8.04 7.33 20.54
C ALA A 230 7.83 5.89 20.04
N SER A 231 7.12 5.06 20.82
CA SER A 231 6.78 3.69 20.46
C SER A 231 5.83 3.64 19.27
N ALA A 232 4.79 4.49 19.23
CA ALA A 232 3.85 4.57 18.11
C ALA A 232 4.54 4.87 16.78
N LEU A 233 5.51 5.78 16.78
CA LEU A 233 6.30 6.11 15.59
C LEU A 233 7.06 4.90 15.02
N ARG A 234 7.68 4.10 15.89
CA ARG A 234 8.35 2.85 15.49
C ARG A 234 7.35 1.79 15.01
N GLU A 235 6.22 1.69 15.69
CA GLU A 235 5.16 0.71 15.40
C GLU A 235 4.51 0.97 14.03
N ILE A 236 4.25 2.23 13.67
CA ILE A 236 3.67 2.60 12.36
C ILE A 236 4.55 2.10 11.21
N GLU A 237 5.88 2.27 11.28
CA GLU A 237 6.79 1.78 10.24
C GLU A 237 6.73 0.26 10.10
N ALA A 238 6.80 -0.47 11.23
CA ALA A 238 6.71 -1.92 11.24
C ALA A 238 5.36 -2.42 10.69
N LEU A 239 4.25 -1.77 11.06
CA LEU A 239 2.92 -2.09 10.57
C LEU A 239 2.77 -1.82 9.08
N ALA A 240 3.31 -0.71 8.56
CA ALA A 240 3.24 -0.40 7.13
C ALA A 240 3.96 -1.46 6.29
N VAL A 241 5.13 -1.93 6.73
CA VAL A 241 5.87 -3.03 6.08
C VAL A 241 5.09 -4.34 6.18
N THR A 242 4.56 -4.65 7.37
CA THR A 242 3.81 -5.89 7.62
C THR A 242 2.51 -5.96 6.82
N TRP A 243 1.77 -4.85 6.72
CA TRP A 243 0.56 -4.75 5.91
C TRP A 243 0.86 -4.91 4.42
N ARG A 244 1.93 -4.27 3.91
CA ARG A 244 2.36 -4.47 2.52
C ARG A 244 2.72 -5.93 2.26
N PHE A 245 3.43 -6.56 3.19
CA PHE A 245 3.80 -7.96 3.11
C PHE A 245 2.55 -8.86 3.08
N PHE A 246 1.57 -8.62 3.95
CA PHE A 246 0.29 -9.32 3.98
C PHE A 246 -0.44 -9.23 2.63
N MET A 247 -0.60 -8.00 2.12
CA MET A 247 -1.31 -7.77 0.86
C MET A 247 -0.63 -8.44 -0.33
N ASN A 248 0.71 -8.39 -0.39
CA ASN A 248 1.47 -8.92 -1.52
C ASN A 248 1.63 -10.45 -1.50
N ASN A 249 1.69 -11.07 -0.31
CA ASN A 249 2.05 -12.49 -0.19
C ASN A 249 0.87 -13.40 0.17
N TYR A 250 -0.20 -12.84 0.75
CA TYR A 250 -1.35 -13.60 1.23
C TYR A 250 -2.64 -13.16 0.54
N ALA A 251 -2.99 -11.88 0.61
CA ALA A 251 -4.30 -11.40 0.14
C ALA A 251 -4.57 -11.74 -1.34
N ALA A 252 -3.54 -11.69 -2.19
CA ALA A 252 -3.64 -11.97 -3.62
C ALA A 252 -3.22 -13.41 -4.02
N ILE A 253 -2.98 -14.32 -3.07
CA ILE A 253 -2.41 -15.64 -3.40
C ILE A 253 -3.30 -16.49 -4.33
N GLY A 254 -4.62 -16.31 -4.26
CA GLY A 254 -5.60 -16.98 -5.10
C GLY A 254 -6.08 -16.16 -6.31
N TRP A 255 -5.48 -14.99 -6.56
CA TRP A 255 -5.95 -14.02 -7.56
C TRP A 255 -6.07 -14.64 -8.96
N ASP A 256 -4.99 -15.25 -9.44
CA ASP A 256 -4.94 -15.86 -10.79
C ASP A 256 -5.88 -17.08 -10.91
N ALA A 257 -6.17 -17.73 -9.79
CA ALA A 257 -7.16 -18.80 -9.69
C ALA A 257 -8.61 -18.28 -9.62
N GLY A 258 -8.84 -16.96 -9.48
CA GLY A 258 -10.15 -16.34 -9.36
C GLY A 258 -10.75 -16.34 -7.94
N TYR A 259 -9.91 -16.44 -6.92
CA TYR A 259 -10.31 -16.51 -5.51
C TYR A 259 -9.68 -15.42 -4.65
N LEU A 260 -10.42 -14.97 -3.64
CA LEU A 260 -9.96 -14.09 -2.56
C LEU A 260 -10.39 -14.67 -1.20
N PRO A 261 -9.74 -14.27 -0.09
CA PRO A 261 -10.18 -14.70 1.23
C PRO A 261 -11.57 -14.14 1.54
N ASP A 262 -12.36 -14.87 2.31
CA ASP A 262 -13.66 -14.44 2.81
C ASP A 262 -13.54 -13.49 4.02
N ARG A 263 -12.45 -13.58 4.78
CA ARG A 263 -12.19 -12.80 6.00
C ARG A 263 -10.75 -12.27 6.04
N PHE A 264 -10.52 -11.07 5.51
CA PHE A 264 -9.20 -10.43 5.53
C PHE A 264 -8.79 -10.01 6.94
N GLY A 265 -9.73 -9.48 7.73
CA GLY A 265 -9.55 -9.11 9.13
C GLY A 265 -8.92 -10.24 9.96
N GLU A 266 -9.55 -11.42 9.93
CA GLU A 266 -9.04 -12.59 10.67
C GLU A 266 -7.63 -13.00 10.23
N GLY A 267 -7.36 -12.96 8.93
CA GLY A 267 -6.04 -13.28 8.38
C GLY A 267 -4.96 -12.30 8.81
N TYR A 268 -5.27 -11.01 8.78
CA TYR A 268 -4.32 -9.99 9.22
C TYR A 268 -4.07 -10.07 10.73
N ARG A 269 -5.11 -10.30 11.54
CA ARG A 269 -4.93 -10.57 12.97
C ARG A 269 -4.06 -11.80 13.20
N ALA A 270 -4.31 -12.90 12.48
CA ALA A 270 -3.52 -14.12 12.60
C ALA A 270 -2.04 -13.87 12.30
N LEU A 271 -1.74 -13.11 11.24
CA LEU A 271 -0.37 -12.69 10.90
C LEU A 271 0.27 -11.86 12.02
N LEU A 272 -0.43 -10.86 12.57
CA LEU A 272 0.09 -10.01 13.64
C LEU A 272 0.37 -10.78 14.94
N THR A 273 -0.40 -11.84 15.21
CA THR A 273 -0.23 -12.69 16.40
C THR A 273 0.72 -13.87 16.19
N ASP A 274 1.22 -14.09 14.97
CA ASP A 274 2.18 -15.15 14.68
C ASP A 274 3.54 -14.86 15.36
N PRO A 275 4.12 -15.80 16.14
CA PRO A 275 5.35 -15.54 16.89
C PRO A 275 6.54 -15.11 16.03
N THR A 276 6.71 -15.74 14.86
CA THR A 276 7.83 -15.41 13.95
C THR A 276 7.65 -14.02 13.36
N ARG A 277 6.42 -13.63 13.02
CA ARG A 277 6.13 -12.26 12.55
C ARG A 277 6.27 -11.22 13.65
N ALA A 278 5.84 -11.54 14.87
CA ALA A 278 6.01 -10.66 16.01
C ALA A 278 7.50 -10.37 16.29
N GLU A 279 8.37 -11.38 16.16
CA GLU A 279 9.84 -11.20 16.25
C GLU A 279 10.41 -10.33 15.14
N GLN A 280 9.98 -10.53 13.88
CA GLN A 280 10.40 -9.69 12.76
C GLN A 280 9.98 -8.23 12.93
N MET A 281 8.74 -7.99 13.37
CA MET A 281 8.27 -6.64 13.67
C MET A 281 9.07 -6.00 14.81
N GLU A 282 9.42 -6.79 15.83
CA GLU A 282 10.26 -6.32 16.93
C GLU A 282 11.68 -5.93 16.46
N GLU A 283 12.25 -6.67 15.52
CA GLU A 283 13.52 -6.29 14.88
C GLU A 283 13.40 -4.97 14.11
N MET A 284 12.32 -4.79 13.34
CA MET A 284 12.03 -3.52 12.63
C MET A 284 11.90 -2.35 13.61
N ARG A 285 11.23 -2.54 14.75
CA ARG A 285 11.08 -1.50 15.80
C ARG A 285 12.41 -1.07 16.39
N ARG A 286 13.38 -1.98 16.52
CA ARG A 286 14.73 -1.68 17.02
C ARG A 286 15.60 -0.98 15.98
N ASN A 287 15.39 -1.28 14.71
CA ASN A 287 16.15 -0.78 13.59
C ASN A 287 15.26 0.00 12.59
N PRO A 288 14.66 1.13 13.00
CA PRO A 288 13.82 1.94 12.11
C PRO A 288 14.64 2.42 10.92
N SER A 289 13.99 2.58 9.77
CA SER A 289 14.69 2.87 8.52
C SER A 289 15.47 4.19 8.59
N GLU A 290 16.68 4.23 8.02
CA GLU A 290 17.48 5.46 7.91
C GLU A 290 17.07 6.32 6.71
N GLU A 291 15.97 5.97 6.02
CA GLU A 291 15.63 6.57 4.75
C GLU A 291 15.40 8.08 4.92
N LYS A 292 16.30 8.86 4.31
CA LYS A 292 16.19 10.31 4.32
C LYS A 292 14.95 10.68 3.54
N THR A 293 13.89 11.01 4.27
CA THR A 293 12.68 11.69 3.80
C THR A 293 13.09 12.73 2.73
N SER A 294 12.53 12.61 1.53
CA SER A 294 12.85 13.48 0.38
C SER A 294 12.90 14.95 0.78
N ARG A 295 13.64 15.80 0.05
CA ARG A 295 13.74 17.26 0.31
C ARG A 295 12.36 17.96 0.41
N TYR A 296 11.30 17.34 -0.12
CA TYR A 296 9.92 17.83 -0.12
C TYR A 296 8.94 17.02 0.73
N ASP A 297 9.45 16.03 1.47
CA ASP A 297 8.70 15.28 2.46
C ASP A 297 8.49 16.17 3.70
N THR A 298 7.24 16.27 4.12
CA THR A 298 6.83 17.15 5.22
C THR A 298 7.20 16.60 6.58
N HIS A 299 7.40 15.29 6.69
CA HIS A 299 7.78 14.64 7.94
C HIS A 299 9.32 14.54 8.04
N PRO A 300 9.92 14.98 9.15
CA PRO A 300 11.29 14.59 9.47
C PRO A 300 11.42 13.07 9.60
N ALA A 301 12.62 12.54 9.42
CA ALA A 301 12.89 11.12 9.62
C ALA A 301 12.42 10.66 11.01
N THR A 302 11.81 9.48 11.07
CA THR A 302 11.24 8.91 12.31
C THR A 302 12.26 8.86 13.44
N ARG A 303 13.51 8.47 13.12
CA ARG A 303 14.64 8.48 14.06
C ARG A 303 14.85 9.85 14.74
N ASP A 304 14.80 10.94 13.97
CA ASP A 304 15.01 12.30 14.50
C ASP A 304 13.85 12.72 15.42
N ARG A 305 12.62 12.36 15.05
CA ARG A 305 11.41 12.64 15.85
C ARG A 305 11.43 11.86 17.16
N VAL A 306 11.74 10.57 17.10
CA VAL A 306 11.90 9.70 18.27
C VAL A 306 12.99 10.23 19.21
N ALA A 307 14.18 10.57 18.67
CA ALA A 307 15.26 11.14 19.46
C ALA A 307 14.86 12.48 20.12
N THR A 308 14.08 13.31 19.41
CA THR A 308 13.56 14.57 19.96
C THR A 308 12.57 14.35 21.09
N LEU A 309 11.68 13.38 20.96
CA LEU A 309 10.72 12.99 22.00
C LEU A 309 11.44 12.46 23.25
N GLU A 310 12.40 11.55 23.05
CA GLU A 310 13.15 10.89 24.14
C GLU A 310 14.08 11.85 24.89
N ALA A 311 14.60 12.89 24.21
CA ALA A 311 15.37 13.96 24.84
C ALA A 311 14.51 14.99 25.58
N GLY A 312 13.19 14.99 25.35
CA GLY A 312 12.25 15.92 25.95
C GLY A 312 11.80 15.52 27.37
N PRO A 313 10.87 16.30 27.97
CA PRO A 313 10.26 15.95 29.24
C PRO A 313 9.54 14.60 29.17
N ARG A 314 9.73 13.75 30.19
CA ARG A 314 9.03 12.48 30.31
C ARG A 314 7.62 12.70 30.85
N VAL A 315 6.63 12.35 30.04
CA VAL A 315 5.22 12.31 30.42
C VAL A 315 4.81 10.84 30.56
N PRO A 316 4.23 10.44 31.71
CA PRO A 316 3.82 9.05 31.92
C PRO A 316 2.67 8.65 31.00
N VAL A 317 2.63 7.36 30.64
CA VAL A 317 1.51 6.76 29.91
C VAL A 317 0.30 6.62 30.84
N ARG A 318 -0.92 6.74 30.30
CA ARG A 318 -2.13 6.52 31.09
C ARG A 318 -2.33 5.04 31.43
N PRO A 319 -2.85 4.71 32.63
CA PRO A 319 -3.19 3.32 32.97
C PRO A 319 -4.14 2.68 31.95
N GLY A 320 -3.93 1.39 31.65
CA GLY A 320 -4.75 0.63 30.71
C GLY A 320 -4.44 0.87 29.22
N GLY A 321 -3.39 1.65 28.93
CA GLY A 321 -2.94 1.93 27.56
C GLY A 321 -2.34 0.73 26.82
N GLU A 322 -1.88 -0.30 27.55
CA GLU A 322 -1.27 -1.51 26.96
C GLU A 322 -2.27 -2.43 26.24
N ARG A 323 -3.57 -2.22 26.44
CA ARG A 323 -4.61 -3.02 25.78
C ARG A 323 -4.55 -2.84 24.27
N PRO A 324 -4.94 -3.86 23.48
CA PRO A 324 -5.09 -3.71 22.03
C PRO A 324 -6.03 -2.56 21.66
N ALA A 325 -5.63 -1.72 20.70
CA ALA A 325 -6.49 -0.67 20.18
C ALA A 325 -7.66 -1.23 19.36
N ALA A 326 -7.55 -2.47 18.85
CA ALA A 326 -8.64 -3.22 18.22
C ALA A 326 -9.91 -3.28 19.10
N GLU A 327 -9.77 -3.29 20.44
CA GLU A 327 -10.90 -3.28 21.38
C GLU A 327 -11.72 -1.97 21.36
N LEU A 328 -11.20 -0.91 20.73
CA LEU A 328 -11.93 0.35 20.53
C LEU A 328 -12.94 0.25 19.36
N LEU A 329 -12.84 -0.80 18.55
CA LEU A 329 -13.77 -1.10 17.47
C LEU A 329 -14.71 -2.24 17.88
N THR A 330 -15.98 -2.07 17.55
CA THR A 330 -16.96 -3.15 17.48
C THR A 330 -16.73 -3.87 16.16
N GLY A 331 -16.22 -5.11 16.22
CA GLY A 331 -15.91 -5.92 15.04
C GLY A 331 -14.73 -5.40 14.22
N ALA A 332 -13.52 -5.34 14.80
CA ALA A 332 -12.34 -4.78 14.13
C ALA A 332 -11.99 -5.53 12.83
N GLU A 333 -12.19 -6.84 12.81
CA GLU A 333 -11.89 -7.69 11.67
C GLU A 333 -12.91 -7.47 10.54
N GLU A 334 -14.19 -7.40 10.88
CA GLU A 334 -15.27 -7.10 9.94
C GLU A 334 -15.14 -5.69 9.39
N MET A 335 -14.75 -4.71 10.21
CA MET A 335 -14.48 -3.36 9.73
C MET A 335 -13.31 -3.32 8.74
N LEU A 336 -12.31 -4.19 8.87
CA LEU A 336 -11.23 -4.28 7.89
C LEU A 336 -11.77 -4.83 6.56
N ASP A 337 -12.60 -5.86 6.62
CA ASP A 337 -13.23 -6.47 5.45
C ASP A 337 -14.11 -5.45 4.72
N GLU A 338 -14.99 -4.75 5.45
CA GLU A 338 -15.83 -3.68 4.88
C GLU A 338 -15.00 -2.56 4.26
N ALA A 339 -13.94 -2.09 4.95
CA ALA A 339 -13.05 -1.06 4.44
C ALA A 339 -12.35 -1.49 3.14
N LEU A 340 -11.89 -2.74 3.06
CA LEU A 340 -11.29 -3.31 1.85
C LEU A 340 -12.30 -3.39 0.70
N PHE A 341 -13.53 -3.83 0.96
CA PHE A 341 -14.56 -3.90 -0.08
C PHE A 341 -14.86 -2.53 -0.70
N THR A 342 -14.73 -1.43 0.05
CA THR A 342 -14.93 -0.07 -0.52
C THR A 342 -13.89 0.32 -1.58
N VAL A 343 -12.72 -0.32 -1.60
CA VAL A 343 -11.62 0.02 -2.53
C VAL A 343 -11.35 -1.07 -3.56
N PHE A 344 -12.08 -2.18 -3.53
CA PHE A 344 -11.91 -3.27 -4.47
C PHE A 344 -12.32 -2.87 -5.90
N SER A 345 -11.59 -3.38 -6.88
CA SER A 345 -11.98 -3.27 -8.29
C SER A 345 -13.23 -4.13 -8.58
N ASP A 346 -13.91 -3.86 -9.69
CA ASP A 346 -15.04 -4.70 -10.14
C ASP A 346 -14.62 -6.17 -10.32
N GLU A 347 -13.38 -6.41 -10.76
CA GLU A 347 -12.80 -7.74 -10.88
C GLU A 347 -12.68 -8.42 -9.51
N ALA A 348 -12.15 -7.73 -8.51
CA ALA A 348 -12.04 -8.27 -7.15
C ALA A 348 -13.41 -8.56 -6.52
N HIS A 349 -14.45 -7.78 -6.86
CA HIS A 349 -15.83 -8.04 -6.45
C HIS A 349 -16.43 -9.31 -7.08
N ALA A 350 -16.02 -9.65 -8.31
CA ALA A 350 -16.50 -10.83 -9.02
C ALA A 350 -15.80 -12.14 -8.60
N MET A 351 -14.67 -12.06 -7.90
CA MET A 351 -13.91 -13.23 -7.46
C MET A 351 -14.65 -14.06 -6.40
N ARG A 352 -14.46 -15.37 -6.44
CA ARG A 352 -15.02 -16.29 -5.44
C ARG A 352 -14.34 -16.07 -4.08
N ARG A 353 -15.07 -16.29 -3.00
CA ARG A 353 -14.57 -16.15 -1.62
C ARG A 353 -14.37 -17.53 -1.01
N THR A 354 -13.29 -17.71 -0.25
CA THR A 354 -12.98 -18.96 0.44
C THR A 354 -12.14 -18.69 1.70
N ASP A 355 -12.10 -19.64 2.63
CA ASP A 355 -11.24 -19.54 3.81
C ASP A 355 -9.74 -19.52 3.44
N TRP A 356 -8.90 -19.02 4.35
CA TRP A 356 -7.45 -18.89 4.13
C TRP A 356 -6.73 -20.18 3.80
N GLN A 357 -7.09 -21.30 4.44
CA GLN A 357 -6.43 -22.59 4.22
C GLN A 357 -6.72 -23.08 2.78
N SER A 358 -7.98 -23.00 2.36
CA SER A 358 -8.39 -23.33 1.00
C SER A 358 -7.79 -22.36 -0.03
N LEU A 359 -7.75 -21.05 0.27
CA LEU A 359 -7.17 -20.03 -0.61
C LEU A 359 -5.70 -20.34 -0.93
N VAL A 360 -4.89 -20.63 0.09
CA VAL A 360 -3.48 -20.99 -0.09
C VAL A 360 -3.34 -22.27 -0.92
N ALA A 361 -4.15 -23.30 -0.62
CA ALA A 361 -4.09 -24.56 -1.36
C ALA A 361 -4.44 -24.36 -2.84
N ILE A 362 -5.51 -23.60 -3.15
CA ILE A 362 -5.94 -23.29 -4.51
C ILE A 362 -4.90 -22.45 -5.24
N GLY A 363 -4.45 -21.34 -4.63
CA GLY A 363 -3.51 -20.41 -5.25
C GLY A 363 -2.15 -21.05 -5.54
N ARG A 364 -1.59 -21.79 -4.57
CA ARG A 364 -0.31 -22.49 -4.74
C ARG A 364 -0.41 -23.62 -5.76
N ARG A 365 -1.53 -24.36 -5.79
CA ARG A 365 -1.76 -25.39 -6.81
C ARG A 365 -1.84 -24.77 -8.20
N HIS A 366 -2.55 -23.66 -8.37
CA HIS A 366 -2.64 -22.96 -9.65
C HIS A 366 -1.26 -22.50 -10.14
N ALA A 367 -0.50 -21.80 -9.28
CA ALA A 367 0.85 -21.33 -9.60
C ALA A 367 1.81 -22.50 -9.92
N ALA A 368 1.72 -23.62 -9.18
CA ALA A 368 2.51 -24.81 -9.45
C ALA A 368 2.11 -25.46 -10.79
N ALA A 369 0.83 -25.48 -11.13
CA ALA A 369 0.35 -26.02 -12.40
C ALA A 369 0.80 -25.16 -13.60
N GLU A 370 0.76 -23.83 -13.48
CA GLU A 370 1.28 -22.93 -14.52
C GLU A 370 2.79 -23.11 -14.72
N ALA A 371 3.56 -23.09 -13.63
CA ALA A 371 5.00 -23.30 -13.69
C ALA A 371 5.35 -24.71 -14.23
N ALA A 372 4.59 -25.74 -13.85
CA ALA A 372 4.75 -27.08 -14.41
C ALA A 372 4.42 -27.14 -15.91
N ALA A 373 3.39 -26.41 -16.36
CA ALA A 373 3.03 -26.32 -17.77
C ALA A 373 4.13 -25.62 -18.58
N GLU A 374 4.77 -24.59 -18.03
CA GLU A 374 5.92 -23.94 -18.64
C GLU A 374 7.12 -24.89 -18.78
N VAL A 375 7.45 -25.65 -17.74
CA VAL A 375 8.53 -26.65 -17.77
C VAL A 375 8.26 -27.73 -18.82
N LEU A 376 7.03 -28.24 -18.87
CA LEU A 376 6.66 -29.32 -19.77
C LEU A 376 6.45 -28.84 -21.21
N GLY A 377 5.99 -27.61 -21.43
CA GLY A 377 5.56 -27.13 -22.74
C GLY A 377 4.50 -28.05 -23.34
N GLU A 378 4.75 -28.57 -24.55
CA GLU A 378 3.85 -29.51 -25.22
C GLU A 378 3.93 -30.97 -24.74
N ARG A 379 4.85 -31.26 -23.82
CA ARG A 379 5.13 -32.62 -23.35
C ARG A 379 4.17 -33.05 -22.24
N THR A 380 4.02 -34.35 -22.07
CA THR A 380 3.49 -34.96 -20.85
C THR A 380 4.62 -35.18 -19.84
N LEU A 381 4.27 -35.45 -18.58
CA LEU A 381 5.25 -35.83 -17.56
C LEU A 381 6.03 -37.09 -17.97
N ASP A 382 5.37 -38.09 -18.56
CA ASP A 382 6.06 -39.29 -19.06
C ASP A 382 7.11 -38.95 -20.12
N MET A 383 6.77 -38.09 -21.08
CA MET A 383 7.72 -37.65 -22.11
C MET A 383 8.91 -36.87 -21.53
N ALA A 384 8.69 -36.11 -20.45
CA ALA A 384 9.79 -35.45 -19.76
C ALA A 384 10.71 -36.46 -19.06
N LEU A 385 10.15 -37.46 -18.40
CA LEU A 385 10.93 -38.54 -17.79
C LEU A 385 11.69 -39.35 -18.85
N ASP A 386 11.10 -39.59 -20.03
CA ASP A 386 11.78 -40.25 -21.16
C ASP A 386 13.01 -39.45 -21.65
N LEU A 387 12.96 -38.12 -21.60
CA LEU A 387 14.12 -37.27 -21.92
C LEU A 387 15.24 -37.44 -20.90
N LEU A 388 14.92 -37.61 -19.62
CA LEU A 388 15.90 -37.86 -18.56
C LEU A 388 16.56 -39.23 -18.76
N ASP A 389 15.77 -40.28 -19.00
CA ASP A 389 16.28 -41.62 -19.32
C ASP A 389 17.18 -41.62 -20.58
N ALA A 390 16.89 -40.74 -21.55
CA ALA A 390 17.71 -40.53 -22.74
C ALA A 390 18.94 -39.61 -22.52
N GLY A 391 19.14 -39.09 -21.31
CA GLY A 391 20.24 -38.20 -20.95
C GLY A 391 20.11 -36.76 -21.48
N ARG A 392 18.94 -36.35 -21.96
CA ARG A 392 18.64 -35.06 -22.61
C ARG A 392 18.22 -33.97 -21.62
N HIS A 393 18.98 -33.82 -20.54
CA HIS A 393 18.70 -32.88 -19.44
C HIS A 393 18.58 -31.42 -19.90
N GLU A 394 19.38 -31.01 -20.90
CA GLU A 394 19.41 -29.62 -21.40
C GLU A 394 18.04 -29.15 -21.94
N GLU A 395 17.15 -30.06 -22.35
CA GLU A 395 15.81 -29.71 -22.84
C GLU A 395 14.80 -29.43 -21.73
N LEU A 396 15.12 -29.85 -20.50
CA LEU A 396 14.34 -29.62 -19.29
C LEU A 396 15.03 -28.66 -18.32
N ALA A 397 16.25 -28.21 -18.61
CA ALA A 397 16.96 -27.21 -17.82
C ALA A 397 16.40 -25.80 -18.07
N ASP A 398 16.64 -24.89 -17.13
CA ASP A 398 16.33 -23.48 -17.31
C ASP A 398 17.15 -22.91 -18.49
N PRO A 399 16.50 -22.31 -19.52
CA PRO A 399 17.19 -21.77 -20.69
C PRO A 399 18.15 -20.60 -20.36
N ASP A 400 17.94 -19.92 -19.23
CA ASP A 400 18.80 -18.82 -18.78
C ASP A 400 20.04 -19.31 -18.03
N GLU A 401 20.01 -20.52 -17.47
CA GLU A 401 21.16 -21.16 -16.83
C GLU A 401 22.04 -21.87 -17.87
N LYS A 402 23.12 -21.21 -18.31
CA LYS A 402 24.03 -21.76 -19.33
C LYS A 402 25.26 -22.41 -18.70
N PRO A 403 25.68 -23.59 -19.20
CA PRO A 403 26.91 -24.21 -18.73
C PRO A 403 28.14 -23.36 -19.13
N PRO A 404 29.28 -23.53 -18.43
CA PRO A 404 30.53 -22.86 -18.77
C PRO A 404 30.94 -23.08 -20.24
N ALA A 405 31.49 -22.04 -20.87
CA ALA A 405 31.99 -22.13 -22.23
C ALA A 405 33.08 -23.22 -22.33
N GLY A 406 32.92 -24.15 -23.28
CA GLY A 406 33.85 -25.27 -23.47
C GLY A 406 33.60 -26.49 -22.58
N ALA A 407 32.54 -26.51 -21.77
CA ALA A 407 32.17 -27.70 -21.00
C ALA A 407 31.92 -28.91 -21.92
N GLY A 408 32.50 -30.06 -21.57
CA GLY A 408 32.24 -31.33 -22.24
C GLY A 408 30.84 -31.88 -21.92
N ALA A 409 30.38 -32.86 -22.69
CA ALA A 409 29.00 -33.38 -22.60
C ALA A 409 28.61 -33.83 -21.18
N ARG A 410 29.53 -34.47 -20.43
CA ARG A 410 29.29 -34.86 -19.03
C ARG A 410 29.09 -33.65 -18.11
N ALA A 411 29.97 -32.66 -18.19
CA ALA A 411 29.91 -31.47 -17.35
C ALA A 411 28.64 -30.64 -17.61
N ARG A 412 28.17 -30.59 -18.87
CA ARG A 412 26.90 -29.93 -19.19
C ARG A 412 25.70 -30.66 -18.60
N ARG A 413 25.69 -32.00 -18.62
CA ARG A 413 24.64 -32.80 -17.98
C ARG A 413 24.63 -32.61 -16.47
N GLU A 414 25.79 -32.65 -15.82
CA GLU A 414 25.90 -32.39 -14.37
C GLU A 414 25.44 -30.98 -13.99
N PHE A 415 25.75 -29.98 -14.83
CA PHE A 415 25.24 -28.62 -14.66
C PHE A 415 23.71 -28.55 -14.82
N ALA A 416 23.18 -29.13 -15.90
CA ALA A 416 21.75 -29.16 -16.18
C ALA A 416 20.94 -29.91 -15.11
N ALA A 417 21.49 -30.98 -14.52
CA ALA A 417 20.84 -31.80 -13.50
C ALA A 417 20.33 -30.99 -12.30
N VAL A 418 21.09 -29.97 -11.85
CA VAL A 418 20.70 -29.11 -10.73
C VAL A 418 19.45 -28.28 -11.08
N SER A 419 19.44 -27.71 -12.29
CA SER A 419 18.33 -26.94 -12.83
C SER A 419 17.08 -27.81 -13.04
N VAL A 420 17.29 -28.96 -13.69
CA VAL A 420 16.27 -29.97 -13.97
C VAL A 420 15.63 -30.49 -12.70
N ARG A 421 16.41 -30.74 -11.62
CA ARG A 421 15.85 -31.09 -10.32
C ARG A 421 14.78 -30.08 -9.93
N ARG A 422 15.17 -28.80 -9.77
CA ARG A 422 14.27 -27.75 -9.27
C ARG A 422 12.99 -27.66 -10.11
N ARG A 423 13.13 -27.75 -11.43
CA ARG A 423 12.00 -27.68 -12.38
C ARG A 423 11.10 -28.91 -12.30
N MET A 424 11.68 -30.11 -12.20
CA MET A 424 10.92 -31.36 -12.05
C MET A 424 10.23 -31.47 -10.69
N GLU A 425 10.79 -30.88 -9.63
CA GLU A 425 10.13 -30.78 -8.32
C GLU A 425 8.79 -30.05 -8.40
N VAL A 426 8.75 -28.94 -9.15
CA VAL A 426 7.51 -28.19 -9.41
C VAL A 426 6.51 -29.05 -10.18
N VAL A 427 6.95 -29.73 -11.25
CA VAL A 427 6.08 -30.59 -12.07
C VAL A 427 5.48 -31.73 -11.25
N VAL A 428 6.30 -32.42 -10.46
CA VAL A 428 5.85 -33.54 -9.62
C VAL A 428 4.94 -33.04 -8.50
N SER A 429 5.26 -31.91 -7.86
CA SER A 429 4.39 -31.32 -6.84
C SER A 429 3.01 -30.95 -7.40
N ALA A 430 2.97 -30.37 -8.60
CA ALA A 430 1.71 -30.09 -9.30
C ALA A 430 0.92 -31.37 -9.59
N ALA A 431 1.59 -32.44 -10.07
CA ALA A 431 0.94 -33.72 -10.36
C ALA A 431 0.33 -34.37 -9.11
N LEU A 432 1.07 -34.39 -8.00
CA LEU A 432 0.60 -34.95 -6.73
C LEU A 432 -0.54 -34.11 -6.12
N ALA A 433 -0.48 -32.79 -6.27
CA ALA A 433 -1.57 -31.91 -5.86
C ALA A 433 -2.82 -32.08 -6.73
N ASP A 434 -2.66 -32.33 -8.04
CA ASP A 434 -3.77 -32.52 -8.97
C ASP A 434 -4.58 -33.80 -8.69
N VAL A 435 -3.91 -34.88 -8.29
CA VAL A 435 -4.56 -36.14 -7.87
C VAL A 435 -4.98 -36.15 -6.40
N GLY A 436 -4.69 -35.09 -5.64
CA GLY A 436 -5.18 -34.87 -4.29
C GLY A 436 -4.46 -35.63 -3.18
N VAL A 437 -3.25 -36.16 -3.43
CA VAL A 437 -2.41 -36.84 -2.41
C VAL A 437 -1.41 -35.89 -1.73
N ALA A 438 -1.40 -34.63 -2.15
CA ALA A 438 -0.56 -33.59 -1.58
C ALA A 438 -1.29 -32.25 -1.61
N ARG A 439 -0.97 -31.37 -0.66
CA ARG A 439 -1.53 -30.01 -0.62
C ARG A 439 -0.58 -29.03 0.05
N TRP A 440 -0.61 -27.78 -0.41
CA TRP A 440 -0.03 -26.67 0.34
C TRP A 440 -0.94 -26.31 1.51
N THR A 441 -0.33 -26.07 2.68
CA THR A 441 -1.06 -25.62 3.86
C THR A 441 -0.68 -24.18 4.23
N LEU A 442 -1.59 -23.47 4.89
CA LEU A 442 -1.36 -22.10 5.31
C LEU A 442 -0.26 -22.07 6.38
N SER A 443 0.73 -21.21 6.18
CA SER A 443 1.71 -20.83 7.19
C SER A 443 1.83 -19.32 7.19
N TRP A 444 1.70 -18.70 8.36
CA TRP A 444 1.92 -17.25 8.52
C TRP A 444 3.41 -16.94 8.72
N SER A 445 4.20 -17.89 9.21
CA SER A 445 5.61 -17.70 9.58
C SER A 445 6.58 -17.90 8.41
N GLY A 446 6.16 -18.57 7.33
CA GLY A 446 7.05 -18.90 6.21
C GLY A 446 6.32 -19.25 4.91
N PRO A 447 7.02 -19.81 3.92
CA PRO A 447 6.38 -20.38 2.73
C PRO A 447 5.32 -21.40 3.12
N ALA A 448 4.26 -21.51 2.33
CA ALA A 448 3.24 -22.54 2.52
C ALA A 448 3.89 -23.93 2.41
N PRO A 449 3.92 -24.75 3.48
CA PRO A 449 4.55 -26.06 3.40
C PRO A 449 3.71 -26.98 2.52
N PHE A 450 4.42 -27.79 1.73
CA PHE A 450 3.81 -28.81 0.88
C PHE A 450 3.73 -30.12 1.66
N THR A 451 2.53 -30.49 2.08
CA THR A 451 2.28 -31.68 2.88
C THR A 451 1.90 -32.85 1.96
N LEU A 452 2.59 -33.96 2.11
CA LEU A 452 2.39 -35.21 1.38
C LEU A 452 1.70 -36.23 2.30
N ASP A 453 0.83 -37.06 1.75
CA ASP A 453 0.20 -38.12 2.51
C ASP A 453 1.10 -39.37 2.62
N GLY A 454 1.31 -39.85 3.85
CA GLY A 454 1.89 -41.17 4.13
C GLY A 454 3.33 -41.36 3.65
N GLN A 455 3.60 -42.51 3.01
CA GLN A 455 4.96 -42.94 2.64
C GLN A 455 5.61 -42.10 1.52
N LEU A 456 4.86 -41.20 0.86
CA LEU A 456 5.39 -40.37 -0.21
C LEU A 456 6.40 -39.34 0.30
N GLU A 457 6.23 -38.83 1.52
CA GLU A 457 7.11 -37.82 2.12
C GLU A 457 8.56 -38.32 2.22
N ASP A 458 8.75 -39.57 2.63
CA ASP A 458 10.07 -40.18 2.81
C ASP A 458 10.72 -40.61 1.47
N LEU A 459 9.91 -41.06 0.51
CA LEU A 459 10.41 -41.69 -0.71
C LEU A 459 10.59 -40.71 -1.87
N LEU A 460 9.80 -39.64 -1.92
CA LEU A 460 9.78 -38.71 -3.04
C LEU A 460 11.12 -37.97 -3.24
N PRO A 461 11.79 -37.43 -2.21
CA PRO A 461 13.05 -36.70 -2.41
C PRO A 461 14.12 -37.57 -3.08
N SER A 462 14.28 -38.81 -2.60
CA SER A 462 15.27 -39.75 -3.14
C SER A 462 14.92 -40.21 -4.55
N ALA A 463 13.64 -40.46 -4.83
CA ALA A 463 13.20 -40.84 -6.18
C ALA A 463 13.40 -39.70 -7.19
N LEU A 464 13.14 -38.46 -6.77
CA LEU A 464 13.36 -37.28 -7.59
C LEU A 464 14.85 -37.01 -7.82
N ASP A 465 15.70 -37.19 -6.79
CA ASP A 465 17.16 -37.07 -6.93
C ASP A 465 17.69 -38.03 -7.99
N LYS A 466 17.28 -39.31 -7.93
CA LYS A 466 17.66 -40.34 -8.90
C LYS A 466 17.15 -40.03 -10.30
N ALA A 467 15.90 -39.59 -10.42
CA ALA A 467 15.32 -39.25 -11.72
C ALA A 467 16.04 -38.07 -12.39
N THR A 468 16.50 -37.08 -11.61
CA THR A 468 17.11 -35.84 -12.14
C THR A 468 18.64 -35.85 -12.14
N ALA A 469 19.27 -36.91 -11.64
CA ALA A 469 20.73 -37.06 -11.65
C ALA A 469 21.26 -37.13 -13.08
N ALA A 470 22.51 -36.69 -13.28
CA ALA A 470 23.16 -36.71 -14.60
C ALA A 470 23.21 -38.11 -15.25
N GLU A 471 23.24 -39.16 -14.42
CA GLU A 471 22.91 -40.54 -14.77
C GLU A 471 21.54 -40.86 -14.17
N SER A 472 20.49 -40.62 -14.97
CA SER A 472 19.11 -40.68 -14.50
C SER A 472 18.61 -42.11 -14.33
N ASP A 473 17.86 -42.34 -13.25
CA ASP A 473 17.00 -43.50 -13.07
C ASP A 473 15.59 -43.02 -12.68
N THR A 474 14.69 -42.96 -13.66
CA THR A 474 13.32 -42.48 -13.42
C THR A 474 12.37 -43.55 -12.90
N ALA A 475 12.78 -44.83 -12.88
CA ALA A 475 11.88 -45.94 -12.52
C ALA A 475 11.29 -45.82 -11.10
N PRO A 476 12.04 -45.42 -10.05
CA PRO A 476 11.49 -45.19 -8.73
C PRO A 476 10.42 -44.09 -8.72
N LEU A 477 10.67 -42.97 -9.43
CA LEU A 477 9.74 -41.85 -9.48
C LEU A 477 8.45 -42.22 -10.22
N ARG A 478 8.55 -42.94 -11.35
CA ARG A 478 7.38 -43.44 -12.09
C ARG A 478 6.52 -44.37 -11.25
N ALA A 479 7.14 -45.27 -10.48
CA ALA A 479 6.42 -46.17 -9.59
C ALA A 479 5.66 -45.41 -8.49
N LEU A 480 6.29 -44.40 -7.88
CA LEU A 480 5.64 -43.55 -6.88
C LEU A 480 4.46 -42.76 -7.46
N LEU A 481 4.66 -42.12 -8.62
CA LEU A 481 3.61 -41.35 -9.31
C LEU A 481 2.41 -42.24 -9.67
N THR A 482 2.67 -43.44 -10.18
CA THR A 482 1.61 -44.40 -10.52
C THR A 482 0.86 -44.86 -9.26
N ALA A 483 1.59 -45.17 -8.18
CA ALA A 483 0.98 -45.57 -6.91
C ALA A 483 0.15 -44.44 -6.27
N ALA A 484 0.56 -43.20 -6.47
CA ALA A 484 -0.18 -42.00 -6.08
C ALA A 484 -1.41 -41.71 -6.97
N GLY A 485 -1.61 -42.44 -8.07
CA GLY A 485 -2.73 -42.25 -8.98
C GLY A 485 -2.51 -41.24 -10.10
N VAL A 486 -1.28 -40.77 -10.31
CA VAL A 486 -0.93 -39.93 -11.46
C VAL A 486 -1.03 -40.76 -12.74
N THR A 487 -1.94 -40.39 -13.63
CA THR A 487 -2.20 -41.13 -14.86
C THR A 487 -1.08 -40.95 -15.88
N SER A 488 -0.81 -41.97 -16.69
CA SER A 488 0.04 -41.80 -17.86
C SER A 488 -0.54 -40.74 -18.81
N GLY A 489 0.35 -39.93 -19.40
CA GLY A 489 -0.02 -38.79 -20.21
C GLY A 489 -0.39 -37.54 -19.42
N TYR A 490 -0.09 -37.49 -18.11
CA TYR A 490 -0.37 -36.34 -17.27
C TYR A 490 0.17 -35.03 -17.87
N ARG A 491 -0.70 -34.02 -17.92
CA ARG A 491 -0.37 -32.61 -18.13
C ARG A 491 -1.06 -31.78 -17.05
N PRO A 492 -0.44 -30.70 -16.55
CA PRO A 492 -1.02 -29.89 -15.48
C PRO A 492 -2.36 -29.30 -15.88
N SER A 493 -3.31 -29.33 -14.94
CA SER A 493 -4.63 -28.71 -15.15
C SER A 493 -4.55 -27.21 -14.88
N VAL A 494 -4.27 -26.42 -15.92
CA VAL A 494 -4.26 -24.94 -15.84
C VAL A 494 -5.67 -24.34 -15.94
N THR A 495 -6.70 -25.17 -16.16
CA THR A 495 -8.06 -24.70 -16.40
C THR A 495 -8.59 -23.86 -15.24
N LEU A 496 -8.75 -22.57 -15.51
CA LEU A 496 -9.44 -21.59 -14.68
C LEU A 496 -10.79 -22.16 -14.24
N VAL A 497 -11.08 -22.16 -12.94
CA VAL A 497 -12.47 -22.24 -12.47
C VAL A 497 -13.15 -20.89 -12.77
N ARG A 498 -13.30 -20.58 -14.07
CA ARG A 498 -14.27 -19.60 -14.57
C ARG A 498 -15.53 -20.38 -14.91
N SER A 499 -16.38 -20.58 -13.91
CA SER A 499 -17.83 -20.74 -14.12
C SER A 499 -18.57 -19.59 -13.48
#